data_AF-A0A845W0K3-F1
#
_entry.id   AF-A0A845W0K3-F1
#
_cell.length_a   1.000
_cell.length_b   1.000
_cell.length_c   1.000
_cell.angle_alpha   90.00
_cell.angle_beta   90.00
_cell.angle_gamma   90.00
#
_symmetry.space_group_name_H-M   'P 1'
#
loop_
_entity.id
_entity.type
_entity.pdbx_description
1 polymer ?
#
loop_
_entity_poly.entity_id
_entity_poly.type
_entity_poly.pdbx_seq_one_letter_code
_entity_poly.pdbx_strand_id
1 'polypeptide(L)'
;MTITANPEQTYGLIVGIEHYQATNWNVNGPVHDAIKFADWLLSQGVPTDNIRLCLSPLNGNSKLVKEFDINSEPATEHNLVNIITNDLSQKTGELLFIFWAGHGLITSERNRRLLCADASKTNWQNLDFNSLLLLLGSDAFKIPHHICIVDACANYLLESKGRPTNLGGKQFPSGQPKKDSKQFVLLATREGEKARVNSSAKTGYFSQAVREALEHHDWLPDMAVVAEQVKQQFASLNKQQLPTYFYRRSWNGDQEDYHPNPFEVAHNIPSTQACKFVDRHQPLEELHQLLQQNNIVAITDIIGKGGVGKTELAIQYSWYNLENYPGGCCWLNLQGVDIVTQLSEFAIVNDFPSFKIPENLSIASQLAYCWKKWQPGKVLLVFDNVTDIEQIEKYLPPMGSRFRVLITTRSSQLPYASIPLGGLPETEALELLAKLLRQEFDQKDLEFAKTLCKKVSFEPLALYTLAGLFSKPGTT
;
A
#
# COMPACT_ATOMS: atom_id res chain seq x y z
N MET A 1 -9.36 20.25 8.19
CA MET A 1 -9.99 20.01 9.51
C MET A 1 -8.96 20.34 10.57
N THR A 2 -9.15 21.40 11.33
CA THR A 2 -8.09 21.93 12.20
C THR A 2 -8.12 21.24 13.57
N ILE A 3 -6.97 20.70 13.99
CA ILE A 3 -6.69 20.32 15.37
C ILE A 3 -6.14 21.57 16.05
N THR A 4 -6.56 21.85 17.27
CA THR A 4 -6.07 22.97 18.08
C THR A 4 -5.59 22.42 19.40
N ALA A 5 -4.41 22.85 19.85
CA ALA A 5 -3.84 22.45 21.13
C ALA A 5 -2.83 23.50 21.63
N ASN A 6 -2.68 23.64 22.94
CA ASN A 6 -1.64 24.44 23.57
C ASN A 6 -0.31 23.65 23.62
N PRO A 7 0.85 24.25 23.29
CA PRO A 7 2.15 23.58 23.44
C PRO A 7 2.39 22.98 24.83
N GLU A 8 1.98 23.69 25.90
CA GLU A 8 2.15 23.24 27.30
C GLU A 8 1.33 21.98 27.62
N GLN A 9 0.24 21.75 26.89
CA GLN A 9 -0.63 20.57 27.01
C GLN A 9 -0.36 19.52 25.92
N THR A 10 0.75 19.66 25.20
CA THR A 10 1.15 18.74 24.13
C THR A 10 2.22 17.77 24.63
N TYR A 11 2.08 16.51 24.22
CA TYR A 11 3.07 15.45 24.42
C TYR A 11 3.70 15.06 23.10
N GLY A 12 4.99 14.73 23.12
CA GLY A 12 5.73 14.26 21.95
C GLY A 12 6.18 12.81 22.12
N LEU A 13 5.98 11.96 21.11
CA LEU A 13 6.69 10.69 20.96
C LEU A 13 7.53 10.75 19.69
N ILE A 14 8.84 10.91 19.84
CA ILE A 14 9.75 11.22 18.75
C ILE A 14 10.74 10.08 18.58
N VAL A 15 10.64 9.36 17.47
CA VAL A 15 11.37 8.11 17.25
C VAL A 15 12.29 8.22 16.04
N GLY A 16 13.57 7.92 16.23
CA GLY A 16 14.58 7.90 15.16
C GLY A 16 15.49 6.68 15.25
N ILE A 17 15.43 5.80 14.26
CA ILE A 17 16.14 4.51 14.28
C ILE A 17 17.12 4.42 13.12
N GLU A 18 18.41 4.44 13.44
CA GLU A 18 19.50 4.28 12.46
C GLU A 18 20.19 2.94 12.58
N HIS A 19 20.40 2.48 13.82
CA HIS A 19 21.01 1.20 14.13
C HIS A 19 19.95 0.15 14.46
N TYR A 20 20.01 -0.98 13.77
CA TYR A 20 19.16 -2.16 13.98
C TYR A 20 20.02 -3.34 14.45
N GLN A 21 19.43 -4.26 15.23
CA GLN A 21 20.11 -5.51 15.59
C GLN A 21 20.53 -6.29 14.34
N ALA A 22 19.71 -6.31 13.29
CA ALA A 22 20.16 -6.63 11.94
C ALA A 22 20.96 -5.46 11.35
N THR A 23 22.28 -5.44 11.59
CA THR A 23 23.18 -4.33 11.18
C THR A 23 23.15 -4.00 9.69
N ASN A 24 22.78 -4.96 8.83
CA ASN A 24 22.60 -4.74 7.39
C ASN A 24 21.33 -3.94 7.03
N TRP A 25 20.52 -3.57 8.02
CA TRP A 25 19.39 -2.65 7.89
C TRP A 25 19.73 -1.24 8.35
N ASN A 26 20.96 -0.99 8.78
CA ASN A 26 21.33 0.34 9.26
C ASN A 26 21.13 1.41 8.17
N VAL A 27 20.59 2.54 8.59
CA VAL A 27 20.29 3.69 7.73
C VAL A 27 20.70 4.96 8.46
N ASN A 28 21.31 5.93 7.78
CA ASN A 28 21.75 7.19 8.40
C ASN A 28 20.74 8.30 8.08
N GLY A 29 20.42 9.14 9.06
CA GLY A 29 19.47 10.24 8.92
C GLY A 29 18.32 10.23 9.93
N PRO A 30 17.64 9.09 10.19
CA PRO A 30 16.49 9.06 11.10
C PRO A 30 16.70 9.68 12.48
N VAL A 31 17.88 9.53 13.10
CA VAL A 31 18.16 10.19 14.40
C VAL A 31 18.32 11.70 14.24
N HIS A 32 18.93 12.16 13.15
CA HIS A 32 19.02 13.59 12.85
C HIS A 32 17.63 14.20 12.64
N ASP A 33 16.74 13.51 11.94
CA ASP A 33 15.37 13.97 11.74
C ASP A 33 14.58 14.00 13.05
N ALA A 34 14.67 12.94 13.85
CA ALA A 34 14.02 12.88 15.15
C ALA A 34 14.46 14.03 16.08
N ILE A 35 15.76 14.31 16.14
CA ILE A 35 16.28 15.43 16.95
C ILE A 35 15.75 16.78 16.44
N LYS A 36 15.69 17.00 15.12
CA LYS A 36 15.13 18.24 14.56
C LYS A 36 13.63 18.41 14.85
N PHE A 37 12.85 17.32 14.85
CA PHE A 37 11.44 17.38 15.25
C PHE A 37 11.27 17.63 16.75
N ALA A 38 12.11 17.03 17.59
CA ALA A 38 12.11 17.31 19.02
C ALA A 38 12.50 18.78 19.31
N ASP A 39 13.54 19.28 18.64
CA ASP A 39 13.98 20.68 18.73
C ASP A 39 12.89 21.65 18.26
N TRP A 40 12.21 21.32 17.17
CA TRP A 40 11.05 22.07 16.71
C TRP A 40 9.96 22.11 17.81
N LEU A 41 9.57 21.00 18.42
CA LEU A 41 8.58 21.00 19.51
C LEU A 41 9.02 21.87 20.70
N LEU A 42 10.30 21.81 21.10
CA LEU A 42 10.85 22.68 22.15
C LEU A 42 10.74 24.16 21.75
N SER A 43 11.07 24.50 20.51
CA SER A 43 10.97 25.87 19.99
C SER A 43 9.54 26.43 19.99
N GLN A 44 8.54 25.55 19.90
CA GLN A 44 7.12 25.89 19.98
C GLN A 44 6.61 25.99 21.42
N GLY A 45 7.45 25.72 22.42
CA GLY A 45 7.08 25.80 23.84
C GLY A 45 6.54 24.50 24.44
N VAL A 46 6.70 23.35 23.76
CA VAL A 46 6.35 22.06 24.35
C VAL A 46 7.35 21.74 25.47
N PRO A 47 6.90 21.42 26.71
CA PRO A 47 7.81 21.14 27.82
C PRO A 47 8.73 19.95 27.56
N THR A 48 9.99 20.06 27.96
CA THR A 48 11.01 18.99 27.84
C THR A 48 10.52 17.66 28.40
N ASP A 49 9.88 17.68 29.58
CA ASP A 49 9.36 16.48 30.25
C ASP A 49 8.19 15.80 29.53
N ASN A 50 7.52 16.53 28.62
CA ASN A 50 6.41 16.02 27.80
C ASN A 50 6.88 15.35 26.50
N ILE A 51 8.17 15.43 26.17
CA ILE A 51 8.73 14.83 24.95
C ILE A 51 9.47 13.55 25.32
N ARG A 52 8.95 12.42 24.83
CA ARG A 52 9.62 11.12 24.86
C ARG A 52 10.43 10.93 23.60
N LEU A 53 11.74 11.01 23.73
CA LEU A 53 12.69 10.86 22.63
C LEU A 53 13.24 9.43 22.63
N CYS A 54 12.94 8.65 21.61
CA CYS A 54 13.39 7.26 21.47
C CYS A 54 14.35 7.13 20.29
N LEU A 55 15.62 6.85 20.53
CA LEU A 55 16.66 6.85 19.49
C LEU A 55 17.43 5.53 19.43
N SER A 56 17.96 5.23 18.25
CA SER A 56 18.97 4.19 18.04
C SER A 56 20.03 4.71 17.07
N PRO A 57 21.01 5.51 17.54
CA PRO A 57 21.99 6.16 16.67
C PRO A 57 23.03 5.17 16.15
N LEU A 58 23.52 5.43 14.93
CA LEU A 58 24.80 4.87 14.51
C LEU A 58 25.94 5.40 15.40
N ASN A 59 27.01 4.62 15.55
CA ASN A 59 28.18 5.00 16.38
C ASN A 59 28.74 6.40 16.04
N GLY A 60 28.74 6.78 14.76
CA GLY A 60 29.20 8.09 14.30
C GLY A 60 28.30 9.27 14.72
N ASN A 61 27.06 9.00 15.15
CA ASN A 61 26.07 10.01 15.54
C ASN A 61 25.85 10.04 17.07
N SER A 62 26.56 9.25 17.87
CA SER A 62 26.36 9.21 19.33
C SER A 62 26.65 10.56 20.02
N LYS A 63 27.54 11.39 19.45
CA LYS A 63 27.82 12.73 19.98
C LYS A 63 26.61 13.65 19.89
N LEU A 64 25.91 13.62 18.75
CA LEU A 64 24.69 14.40 18.51
C LEU A 64 23.62 14.11 19.58
N VAL A 65 23.45 12.84 19.94
CA VAL A 65 22.46 12.43 20.96
C VAL A 65 22.85 12.91 22.35
N LYS A 66 24.15 12.88 22.70
CA LYS A 66 24.63 13.30 24.03
C LYS A 66 24.58 14.81 24.25
N GLU A 67 24.64 15.59 23.19
CA GLU A 67 24.63 17.05 23.24
C GLU A 67 23.22 17.65 23.17
N PHE A 68 22.19 16.82 22.94
CA PHE A 68 20.81 17.27 22.87
C PHE A 68 20.16 17.36 24.25
N ASP A 69 19.27 18.34 24.45
CA ASP A 69 18.72 18.71 25.76
C ASP A 69 17.79 17.65 26.37
N ILE A 70 17.26 16.74 25.54
CA ILE A 70 16.34 15.68 25.96
C ILE A 70 17.09 14.36 26.07
N ASN A 71 17.00 13.73 27.25
CA ASN A 71 17.51 12.37 27.43
C ASN A 71 16.73 11.40 26.54
N SER A 72 17.45 10.68 25.68
CA SER A 72 16.83 9.67 24.80
C SER A 72 16.79 8.29 25.44
N GLU A 73 15.73 7.55 25.20
CA GLU A 73 15.62 6.12 25.50
C GLU A 73 15.92 5.26 24.26
N PRO A 74 16.39 4.00 24.41
CA PRO A 74 16.56 3.11 23.27
C PRO A 74 15.23 2.85 22.56
N ALA A 75 15.20 2.98 21.22
CA ALA A 75 14.02 2.74 20.40
C ALA A 75 13.70 1.24 20.16
N THR A 76 13.72 0.43 21.22
CA THR A 76 13.35 -0.99 21.16
C THR A 76 11.84 -1.16 21.24
N GLU A 77 11.31 -2.29 20.78
CA GLU A 77 9.88 -2.61 20.87
C GLU A 77 9.41 -2.55 22.32
N HIS A 78 10.17 -3.11 23.25
CA HIS A 78 9.83 -3.10 24.67
C HIS A 78 9.65 -1.69 25.23
N ASN A 79 10.62 -0.79 24.99
CA ASN A 79 10.57 0.57 25.50
C ASN A 79 9.44 1.37 24.87
N LEU A 80 9.29 1.29 23.55
CA LEU A 80 8.24 1.99 22.81
C LEU A 80 6.85 1.56 23.29
N VAL A 81 6.63 0.27 23.48
CA VAL A 81 5.37 -0.26 24.01
C VAL A 81 5.12 0.26 25.41
N ASN A 82 6.12 0.18 26.30
CA ASN A 82 5.98 0.64 27.67
C ASN A 82 5.65 2.14 27.74
N ILE A 83 6.33 2.97 26.96
CA ILE A 83 6.06 4.41 26.87
C ILE A 83 4.62 4.65 26.40
N ILE A 84 4.16 3.97 25.35
CA ILE A 84 2.82 4.14 24.80
C ILE A 84 1.75 3.66 25.80
N THR A 85 1.88 2.43 26.32
CA THR A 85 0.80 1.77 27.06
C THR A 85 0.78 2.13 28.55
N ASN A 86 1.93 2.43 29.16
CA ASN A 86 2.02 2.62 30.61
C ASN A 86 2.31 4.07 31.01
N ASP A 87 2.86 4.90 30.11
CA ASP A 87 3.14 6.31 30.40
C ASP A 87 2.17 7.25 29.66
N LEU A 88 2.29 7.36 28.32
CA LEU A 88 1.52 8.31 27.52
C LEU A 88 0.01 8.05 27.58
N SER A 89 -0.43 6.80 27.63
CA SER A 89 -1.87 6.45 27.79
C SER A 89 -2.51 7.04 29.04
N GLN A 90 -1.70 7.29 30.08
CA GLN A 90 -2.16 7.79 31.37
C GLN A 90 -2.15 9.31 31.48
N LYS A 91 -1.46 10.01 30.55
CA LYS A 91 -1.34 11.47 30.55
C LYS A 91 -2.63 12.13 30.11
N THR A 92 -2.91 13.28 30.70
CA THR A 92 -3.99 14.19 30.29
C THR A 92 -3.37 15.39 29.61
N GLY A 93 -3.76 15.63 28.37
CA GLY A 93 -3.28 16.73 27.53
C GLY A 93 -4.20 16.89 26.33
N GLU A 94 -3.89 17.84 25.45
CA GLU A 94 -4.72 18.19 24.30
C GLU A 94 -4.27 17.47 23.02
N LEU A 95 -2.96 17.27 22.85
CA LEU A 95 -2.36 16.68 21.65
C LEU A 95 -1.22 15.72 21.98
N LEU A 96 -1.19 14.60 21.27
CA LEU A 96 0.00 13.76 21.13
C LEU A 96 0.56 13.92 19.70
N PHE A 97 1.78 14.43 19.61
CA PHE A 97 2.54 14.54 18.37
C PHE A 97 3.50 13.36 18.26
N ILE A 98 3.31 12.52 17.25
CA ILE A 98 4.14 11.35 16.99
C ILE A 98 4.95 11.61 15.72
N PHE A 99 6.27 11.57 15.84
CA PHE A 99 7.17 11.49 14.69
C PHE A 99 7.90 10.15 14.72
N TRP A 100 7.95 9.47 13.57
CA TRP A 100 8.68 8.23 13.41
C TRP A 100 9.52 8.25 12.15
N ALA A 101 10.83 8.02 12.28
CA ALA A 101 11.73 7.79 11.16
C ALA A 101 12.50 6.46 11.31
N GLY A 102 12.49 5.65 10.25
CA GLY A 102 13.18 4.36 10.21
C GLY A 102 12.61 3.42 9.15
N HIS A 103 12.86 2.12 9.32
CA HIS A 103 12.26 1.10 8.47
C HIS A 103 10.79 0.87 8.79
N GLY A 104 10.03 0.65 7.73
CA GLY A 104 8.66 0.19 7.79
C GLY A 104 8.33 -0.67 6.58
N LEU A 105 7.22 -1.37 6.66
CA LEU A 105 6.69 -2.20 5.59
C LEU A 105 5.16 -2.27 5.69
N ILE A 106 4.54 -2.85 4.66
CA ILE A 106 3.12 -3.18 4.67
C ILE A 106 2.93 -4.69 4.54
N THR A 107 1.99 -5.26 5.29
CA THR A 107 1.63 -6.68 5.20
C THR A 107 0.67 -6.95 4.04
N SER A 108 0.41 -8.22 3.76
CA SER A 108 -0.60 -8.64 2.77
C SER A 108 -2.01 -8.16 3.10
N GLU A 109 -2.31 -7.96 4.37
CA GLU A 109 -3.57 -7.43 4.88
C GLU A 109 -3.58 -5.90 4.92
N ARG A 110 -2.60 -5.26 4.25
CA ARG A 110 -2.43 -3.80 4.19
C ARG A 110 -2.22 -3.13 5.56
N ASN A 111 -1.71 -3.88 6.54
CA ASN A 111 -1.34 -3.31 7.82
C ASN A 111 0.09 -2.78 7.80
N ARG A 112 0.30 -1.58 8.33
CA ARG A 112 1.61 -0.95 8.41
C ARG A 112 2.37 -1.44 9.64
N ARG A 113 3.63 -1.79 9.43
CA ARG A 113 4.56 -2.27 10.46
C ARG A 113 5.72 -1.30 10.56
N LEU A 114 6.03 -0.85 11.77
CA LEU A 114 7.14 0.05 12.05
C LEU A 114 8.23 -0.73 12.78
N LEU A 115 9.39 -0.95 12.14
CA LEU A 115 10.43 -1.82 12.69
C LEU A 115 11.20 -1.11 13.81
N CYS A 116 11.35 -1.80 14.93
CA CYS A 116 12.05 -1.31 16.12
C CYS A 116 13.55 -1.58 16.05
N ALA A 117 14.35 -0.94 16.90
CA ALA A 117 15.82 -1.07 16.89
C ALA A 117 16.31 -2.50 17.18
N ASP A 118 15.55 -3.26 17.97
CA ASP A 118 15.78 -4.67 18.30
C ASP A 118 15.24 -5.65 17.23
N ALA A 119 14.82 -5.14 16.07
CA ALA A 119 14.45 -5.96 14.94
C ALA A 119 15.68 -6.62 14.30
N SER A 120 15.55 -7.91 14.04
CA SER A 120 16.52 -8.75 13.36
C SER A 120 15.84 -9.58 12.27
N LYS A 121 16.63 -10.33 11.51
CA LYS A 121 16.12 -11.25 10.48
C LYS A 121 15.28 -12.40 11.06
N THR A 122 15.36 -12.68 12.36
CA THR A 122 14.65 -13.79 13.00
C THR A 122 13.40 -13.34 13.76
N ASN A 123 13.48 -12.25 14.52
CA ASN A 123 12.39 -11.81 15.41
C ASN A 123 11.46 -10.75 14.79
N TRP A 124 11.93 -9.94 13.84
CA TRP A 124 11.15 -8.89 13.18
C TRP A 124 10.41 -7.94 14.13
N GLN A 125 10.99 -7.60 15.30
CA GLN A 125 10.34 -6.74 16.30
C GLN A 125 9.82 -5.44 15.68
N ASN A 126 8.54 -5.17 15.89
CA ASN A 126 7.84 -4.09 15.20
C ASN A 126 6.53 -3.71 15.91
N LEU A 127 6.06 -2.49 15.63
CA LEU A 127 4.75 -2.03 16.07
C LEU A 127 3.71 -2.18 14.95
N ASP A 128 2.53 -2.67 15.32
CA ASP A 128 1.34 -2.60 14.47
C ASP A 128 0.74 -1.20 14.54
N PHE A 129 1.09 -0.36 13.56
CA PHE A 129 0.69 1.04 13.52
C PHE A 129 -0.83 1.23 13.38
N ASN A 130 -1.50 0.32 12.66
CA ASN A 130 -2.96 0.36 12.54
C ASN A 130 -3.60 0.15 13.92
N SER A 131 -3.16 -0.86 14.68
CA SER A 131 -3.66 -1.09 16.04
C SER A 131 -3.31 0.05 17.01
N LEU A 132 -2.16 0.71 16.83
CA LEU A 132 -1.80 1.90 17.60
C LEU A 132 -2.82 3.03 17.36
N LEU A 133 -3.18 3.31 16.10
CA LEU A 133 -4.19 4.32 15.79
C LEU A 133 -5.55 3.99 16.42
N LEU A 134 -5.92 2.70 16.51
CA LEU A 134 -7.12 2.25 17.23
C LEU A 134 -7.05 2.56 18.73
N LEU A 135 -5.93 2.25 19.39
CA LEU A 135 -5.71 2.58 20.81
C LEU A 135 -5.85 4.09 21.04
N LEU A 136 -5.13 4.92 20.26
CA LEU A 136 -5.14 6.37 20.38
C LEU A 136 -6.55 6.98 20.22
N GLY A 137 -7.38 6.40 19.34
CA GLY A 137 -8.76 6.83 19.12
C GLY A 137 -9.77 6.31 20.14
N SER A 138 -9.33 5.55 21.15
CA SER A 138 -10.21 4.89 22.12
C SER A 138 -10.14 5.49 23.52
N ASP A 139 -11.09 5.13 24.38
CA ASP A 139 -11.17 5.53 25.79
C ASP A 139 -10.03 4.98 26.65
N ALA A 140 -9.28 3.99 26.13
CA ALA A 140 -8.05 3.47 26.74
C ALA A 140 -6.86 4.45 26.62
N PHE A 141 -7.00 5.54 25.85
CA PHE A 141 -5.98 6.58 25.71
C PHE A 141 -6.58 7.95 26.01
N LYS A 142 -6.07 8.68 27.02
CA LYS A 142 -6.77 9.89 27.52
C LYS A 142 -6.66 11.10 26.59
N ILE A 143 -5.50 11.33 25.98
CA ILE A 143 -5.27 12.45 25.06
C ILE A 143 -6.24 12.35 23.86
N PRO A 144 -7.00 13.40 23.49
CA PRO A 144 -8.03 13.30 22.46
C PRO A 144 -7.49 13.46 21.04
N HIS A 145 -6.48 14.31 20.84
CA HIS A 145 -5.99 14.64 19.50
C HIS A 145 -4.60 14.08 19.21
N HIS A 146 -4.38 13.70 17.95
CA HIS A 146 -3.16 13.02 17.53
C HIS A 146 -2.70 13.54 16.17
N ILE A 147 -1.41 13.84 16.05
CA ILE A 147 -0.75 14.07 14.77
C ILE A 147 0.36 13.02 14.65
N CYS A 148 0.30 12.20 13.60
CA CYS A 148 1.28 11.15 13.34
C CYS A 148 1.99 11.43 12.02
N ILE A 149 3.30 11.62 12.07
CA ILE A 149 4.16 11.83 10.90
C ILE A 149 5.13 10.66 10.81
N VAL A 150 5.07 9.90 9.72
CA VAL A 150 5.82 8.64 9.58
C VAL A 150 6.68 8.66 8.33
N ASP A 151 7.99 8.80 8.52
CA ASP A 151 9.03 8.61 7.51
C ASP A 151 9.53 7.16 7.51
N ALA A 152 8.73 6.29 6.89
CA ALA A 152 9.05 4.88 6.70
C ALA A 152 8.50 4.38 5.36
N CYS A 153 9.13 3.33 4.83
CA CYS A 153 8.66 2.67 3.61
C CYS A 153 7.28 2.01 3.82
N ALA A 154 6.53 1.87 2.74
CA ALA A 154 5.25 1.15 2.67
C ALA A 154 5.29 0.04 1.62
N ASN A 155 6.48 -0.46 1.28
CA ASN A 155 6.65 -1.36 0.17
C ASN A 155 6.04 -2.73 0.47
N TYR A 156 5.26 -3.22 -0.49
CA TYR A 156 4.68 -4.55 -0.44
C TYR A 156 5.81 -5.57 -0.49
N LEU A 157 5.78 -6.52 0.43
CA LEU A 157 6.90 -7.41 0.68
C LEU A 157 6.50 -8.85 0.39
N LEU A 158 6.00 -9.08 -0.84
CA LEU A 158 5.94 -10.42 -1.41
C LEU A 158 7.37 -10.93 -1.64
N GLU A 159 7.85 -11.74 -0.71
CA GLU A 159 8.91 -12.74 -0.90
C GLU A 159 10.33 -12.26 -1.28
N SER A 160 10.96 -11.42 -0.45
CA SER A 160 12.43 -11.41 -0.40
C SER A 160 12.95 -12.45 0.61
N LYS A 161 13.96 -13.25 0.23
CA LYS A 161 14.58 -14.36 1.00
C LYS A 161 14.53 -14.18 2.53
N GLY A 162 13.81 -15.08 3.21
CA GLY A 162 13.85 -15.27 4.68
C GLY A 162 12.91 -14.40 5.53
N ARG A 163 11.87 -13.79 4.96
CA ARG A 163 10.92 -12.92 5.69
C ARG A 163 9.52 -13.58 5.81
N PRO A 164 8.81 -13.44 6.94
CA PRO A 164 7.46 -14.02 7.10
C PRO A 164 6.44 -13.37 6.16
N THR A 165 5.60 -14.18 5.51
CA THR A 165 4.48 -13.69 4.66
C THR A 165 3.34 -13.10 5.49
N ASN A 166 3.13 -13.60 6.71
CA ASN A 166 2.14 -13.10 7.67
C ASN A 166 2.86 -12.40 8.83
N LEU A 167 3.54 -11.29 8.54
CA LEU A 167 4.29 -10.58 9.58
C LEU A 167 3.33 -9.97 10.61
N GLY A 168 3.23 -10.62 11.76
CA GLY A 168 2.58 -10.06 12.95
C GLY A 168 3.28 -8.78 13.41
N GLY A 169 2.70 -8.13 14.40
CA GLY A 169 3.32 -6.97 15.03
C GLY A 169 2.84 -6.86 16.45
N LYS A 170 3.51 -6.03 17.24
CA LYS A 170 3.02 -5.74 18.58
C LYS A 170 1.71 -4.97 18.48
N GLN A 171 0.63 -5.65 18.84
CA GLN A 171 -0.71 -5.08 18.85
C GLN A 171 -0.96 -4.29 20.14
N PHE A 172 -1.73 -3.21 19.98
CA PHE A 172 -2.20 -2.37 21.08
C PHE A 172 -3.68 -2.64 21.35
N PRO A 173 -4.05 -3.17 22.53
CA PRO A 173 -5.44 -3.34 22.89
C PRO A 173 -6.14 -1.97 22.93
N SER A 174 -7.21 -1.80 22.16
CA SER A 174 -8.04 -0.59 22.18
C SER A 174 -9.30 -0.78 23.00
N GLY A 175 -9.77 0.29 23.62
CA GLY A 175 -11.08 0.32 24.28
C GLY A 175 -12.20 0.77 23.33
N GLN A 176 -13.23 1.42 23.87
CA GLN A 176 -14.33 1.95 23.07
C GLN A 176 -13.91 3.21 22.30
N PRO A 177 -14.33 3.41 21.04
CA PRO A 177 -14.02 4.61 20.28
C PRO A 177 -14.55 5.90 20.96
N LYS A 178 -13.73 6.94 21.05
CA LYS A 178 -14.12 8.24 21.65
C LYS A 178 -14.67 9.22 20.64
N LYS A 179 -15.85 9.80 20.89
CA LYS A 179 -16.55 10.76 19.98
C LYS A 179 -15.84 12.09 19.70
N ASP A 180 -14.87 12.47 20.52
CA ASP A 180 -14.12 13.72 20.44
C ASP A 180 -12.69 13.54 19.90
N SER A 181 -12.28 12.31 19.60
CA SER A 181 -10.93 12.06 19.08
C SER A 181 -10.77 12.52 17.63
N LYS A 182 -9.67 13.24 17.36
CA LYS A 182 -9.26 13.68 16.03
C LYS A 182 -7.84 13.22 15.79
N GLN A 183 -7.60 12.57 14.66
CA GLN A 183 -6.27 12.14 14.27
C GLN A 183 -5.94 12.69 12.89
N PHE A 184 -4.69 13.09 12.70
CA PHE A 184 -4.12 13.37 11.39
C PHE A 184 -2.90 12.49 11.20
N VAL A 185 -2.81 11.80 10.07
CA VAL A 185 -1.70 10.91 9.77
C VAL A 185 -1.10 11.30 8.43
N LEU A 186 0.19 11.62 8.41
CA LEU A 186 0.97 11.92 7.21
C LEU A 186 2.09 10.89 7.06
N LEU A 187 2.11 10.24 5.91
CA LEU A 187 2.99 9.13 5.60
C LEU A 187 3.92 9.53 4.45
N ALA A 188 5.19 9.14 4.55
CA ALA A 188 6.20 9.43 3.53
C ALA A 188 5.89 8.84 2.16
N THR A 189 5.14 7.73 2.11
CA THR A 189 4.90 6.94 0.91
C THR A 189 3.45 6.44 0.87
N ARG A 190 2.86 6.37 -0.32
CA ARG A 190 1.71 5.50 -0.58
C ARG A 190 2.12 4.05 -0.48
N GLU A 191 1.13 3.17 -0.34
CA GLU A 191 1.37 1.73 -0.31
C GLU A 191 2.12 1.25 -1.57
N GLY A 192 3.03 0.30 -1.40
CA GLY A 192 3.90 -0.21 -2.46
C GLY A 192 5.20 0.57 -2.66
N GLU A 193 5.35 1.78 -2.10
CA GLU A 193 6.53 2.62 -2.36
C GLU A 193 7.61 2.60 -1.26
N LYS A 194 8.79 3.09 -1.62
CA LYS A 194 9.95 3.21 -0.73
C LYS A 194 10.24 4.67 -0.42
N ALA A 195 10.42 4.97 0.86
CA ALA A 195 10.87 6.27 1.33
C ALA A 195 12.34 6.47 0.94
N ARG A 196 12.69 7.69 0.52
CA ARG A 196 14.02 8.04 0.02
C ARG A 196 14.74 8.94 1.02
N VAL A 197 16.04 8.70 1.15
CA VAL A 197 16.94 9.48 2.00
C VAL A 197 17.86 10.36 1.17
N ASN A 198 18.15 11.56 1.68
CA ASN A 198 19.21 12.44 1.21
C ASN A 198 20.47 12.16 2.04
N SER A 199 21.33 11.26 1.54
CA SER A 199 22.52 10.82 2.28
C SER A 199 23.51 11.95 2.57
N SER A 200 23.64 12.95 1.69
CA SER A 200 24.50 14.11 1.91
C SER A 200 24.03 15.00 3.06
N ALA A 201 22.72 15.20 3.18
CA ALA A 201 22.12 16.03 4.22
C ALA A 201 21.71 15.25 5.49
N LYS A 202 21.95 13.92 5.51
CA LYS A 202 21.56 13.00 6.60
C LYS A 202 20.11 13.21 7.04
N THR A 203 19.18 13.17 6.08
CA THR A 203 17.75 13.41 6.33
C THR A 203 16.91 12.62 5.33
N GLY A 204 15.70 12.21 5.71
CA GLY A 204 14.68 11.76 4.76
C GLY A 204 14.21 12.94 3.90
N TYR A 205 14.01 12.74 2.59
CA TYR A 205 13.43 13.80 1.74
C TYR A 205 12.05 14.23 2.26
N PHE A 206 11.28 13.29 2.81
CA PHE A 206 9.98 13.56 3.38
C PHE A 206 10.09 14.30 4.72
N SER A 207 10.91 13.80 5.65
CA SER A 207 11.18 14.50 6.92
C SER A 207 11.65 15.94 6.69
N GLN A 208 12.51 16.18 5.70
CA GLN A 208 12.93 17.51 5.33
C GLN A 208 11.76 18.38 4.83
N ALA A 209 10.99 17.88 3.86
CA ALA A 209 9.86 18.62 3.31
C ALA A 209 8.82 18.99 4.38
N VAL A 210 8.53 18.07 5.31
CA VAL A 210 7.61 18.33 6.42
C VAL A 210 8.13 19.44 7.32
N ARG A 211 9.41 19.41 7.70
CA ARG A 211 10.00 20.46 8.54
C ARG A 211 9.96 21.83 7.86
N GLU A 212 10.36 21.91 6.60
CA GLU A 212 10.30 23.15 5.81
C GLU A 212 8.86 23.67 5.72
N ALA A 213 7.88 22.78 5.52
CA ALA A 213 6.47 23.17 5.52
C ALA A 213 6.00 23.68 6.89
N LEU A 214 6.46 23.08 8.00
CA LEU A 214 6.11 23.50 9.37
C LEU A 214 6.73 24.84 9.77
N GLU A 215 7.95 25.15 9.30
CA GLU A 215 8.65 26.42 9.61
C GLU A 215 7.91 27.68 9.12
N HIS A 216 6.96 27.52 8.18
CA HIS A 216 6.18 28.62 7.64
C HIS A 216 4.92 28.97 8.43
N HIS A 217 4.66 28.30 9.56
CA HIS A 217 3.44 28.50 10.34
C HIS A 217 3.74 28.63 11.83
N ASP A 218 2.91 29.41 12.52
CA ASP A 218 2.86 29.42 13.98
C ASP A 218 2.26 28.11 14.51
N TRP A 219 2.50 27.81 15.79
CA TRP A 219 1.85 26.68 16.48
C TRP A 219 0.32 26.81 16.46
N LEU A 220 -0.49 25.83 16.03
CA LEU A 220 -0.27 24.55 15.36
C LEU A 220 -0.91 24.66 13.96
N PRO A 221 -0.19 24.39 12.85
CA PRO A 221 -0.75 24.61 11.53
C PRO A 221 -1.91 23.67 11.18
N ASP A 222 -2.74 24.08 10.21
CA ASP A 222 -3.63 23.12 9.57
C ASP A 222 -2.81 22.10 8.80
N MET A 223 -2.76 20.88 9.32
CA MET A 223 -1.92 19.82 8.78
C MET A 223 -2.29 19.40 7.35
N ALA A 224 -3.49 19.70 6.85
CA ALA A 224 -3.79 19.53 5.41
C ALA A 224 -2.96 20.49 4.57
N VAL A 225 -2.81 21.75 5.01
CA VAL A 225 -1.99 22.75 4.32
C VAL A 225 -0.54 22.31 4.30
N VAL A 226 -0.03 21.84 5.44
CA VAL A 226 1.33 21.27 5.55
C VAL A 226 1.50 20.10 4.57
N ALA A 227 0.54 19.18 4.53
CA ALA A 227 0.64 18.02 3.66
C ALA A 227 0.56 18.36 2.17
N GLU A 228 -0.27 19.32 1.77
CA GLU A 228 -0.32 19.78 0.39
C GLU A 228 0.97 20.51 -0.02
N GLN A 229 1.57 21.30 0.87
CA GLN A 229 2.91 21.88 0.65
C GLN A 229 3.97 20.78 0.44
N VAL A 230 3.96 19.75 1.28
CA VAL A 230 4.86 18.59 1.14
C VAL A 230 4.65 17.88 -0.20
N LYS A 231 3.40 17.60 -0.60
CA LYS A 231 3.11 16.97 -1.91
C LYS A 231 3.60 17.83 -3.09
N GLN A 232 3.42 19.15 -3.03
CA GLN A 232 3.90 20.07 -4.06
C GLN A 232 5.43 20.03 -4.20
N GLN A 233 6.16 20.01 -3.07
CA GLN A 233 7.61 19.86 -3.10
C GLN A 233 8.01 18.54 -3.78
N PHE A 234 7.35 17.42 -3.46
CA PHE A 234 7.66 16.12 -4.07
C PHE A 234 7.34 16.06 -5.57
N ALA A 235 6.26 16.71 -6.02
CA ALA A 235 5.96 16.84 -7.45
C ALA A 235 7.08 17.56 -8.20
N SER A 236 7.73 18.55 -7.58
CA SER A 236 8.85 19.28 -8.17
C SER A 236 10.17 18.50 -8.17
N LEU A 237 10.35 17.53 -7.27
CA LEU A 237 11.64 16.85 -7.04
C LEU A 237 11.86 15.60 -7.91
N ASN A 238 10.92 15.26 -8.82
CA ASN A 238 10.93 14.06 -9.68
C ASN A 238 11.34 12.77 -8.93
N LYS A 239 10.89 12.63 -7.68
CA LYS A 239 11.17 11.45 -6.85
C LYS A 239 10.03 10.44 -7.02
N GLN A 240 10.38 9.18 -7.22
CA GLN A 240 9.43 8.05 -7.15
C GLN A 240 9.03 7.77 -5.69
N GLN A 241 8.35 8.73 -5.08
CA GLN A 241 7.83 8.70 -3.71
C GLN A 241 6.67 9.70 -3.63
N LEU A 242 5.49 9.24 -3.25
CA LEU A 242 4.28 10.06 -3.11
C LEU A 242 3.85 10.11 -1.64
N PRO A 243 4.05 11.24 -0.94
CA PRO A 243 3.49 11.46 0.38
C PRO A 243 1.96 11.40 0.38
N THR A 244 1.39 10.74 1.37
CA THR A 244 -0.07 10.59 1.52
C THR A 244 -0.50 10.93 2.94
N TYR A 245 -1.71 11.46 3.10
CA TYR A 245 -2.28 11.73 4.42
C TYR A 245 -3.74 11.32 4.49
N PHE A 246 -4.20 11.09 5.71
CA PHE A 246 -5.62 10.90 6.01
C PHE A 246 -5.92 11.47 7.40
N TYR A 247 -7.19 11.79 7.62
CA TYR A 247 -7.69 12.17 8.94
C TYR A 247 -8.34 10.93 9.62
N ARG A 248 -8.62 10.98 10.92
CA ARG A 248 -9.61 10.09 11.55
C ARG A 248 -10.47 10.87 12.55
N ARG A 249 -11.79 10.84 12.38
CA ARG A 249 -12.80 11.27 13.36
C ARG A 249 -13.64 10.07 13.76
N SER A 250 -14.18 10.15 14.97
CA SER A 250 -14.93 9.07 15.60
C SER A 250 -16.44 9.13 15.33
N TRP A 251 -17.18 8.24 16.02
CA TRP A 251 -18.50 7.67 15.72
C TRP A 251 -19.65 8.61 15.28
N ASN A 252 -19.55 9.94 15.42
CA ASN A 252 -20.68 10.86 15.19
C ASN A 252 -20.53 11.80 13.96
N GLY A 253 -19.80 11.38 12.92
CA GLY A 253 -20.00 11.92 11.56
C GLY A 253 -19.22 13.21 11.27
N ASP A 254 -18.07 13.04 10.62
CA ASP A 254 -17.93 13.30 9.19
C ASP A 254 -16.44 13.33 8.91
N GLN A 255 -15.99 12.41 8.06
CA GLN A 255 -14.69 12.48 7.43
C GLN A 255 -14.64 11.55 6.23
N GLU A 256 -14.77 12.11 5.04
CA GLU A 256 -14.27 11.48 3.82
C GLU A 256 -13.20 12.41 3.24
N ASP A 257 -11.95 12.02 3.43
CA ASP A 257 -10.99 12.05 2.33
C ASP A 257 -10.38 10.65 2.34
N TYR A 258 -11.12 9.77 1.71
CA TYR A 258 -10.87 8.36 1.67
C TYR A 258 -10.02 8.04 0.45
N HIS A 259 -8.75 7.69 0.67
CA HIS A 259 -8.03 6.84 -0.29
C HIS A 259 -8.48 5.41 0.00
N PRO A 260 -9.16 4.72 -0.92
CA PRO A 260 -9.92 3.57 -0.50
C PRO A 260 -9.10 2.42 0.11
N ASN A 261 -9.55 1.92 1.25
CA ASN A 261 -9.30 0.53 1.63
C ASN A 261 -9.88 -0.35 0.52
N PRO A 262 -9.10 -1.27 -0.06
CA PRO A 262 -9.60 -2.19 -1.08
C PRO A 262 -10.64 -3.13 -0.52
N PHE A 263 -10.77 -3.26 0.80
CA PHE A 263 -11.88 -3.96 1.44
C PHE A 263 -13.19 -3.14 1.49
N GLU A 264 -13.17 -1.84 1.16
CA GLU A 264 -14.40 -1.02 1.05
C GLU A 264 -14.73 -0.63 -0.40
N VAL A 265 -13.77 -0.71 -1.32
CA VAL A 265 -14.11 -0.67 -2.75
C VAL A 265 -14.72 -2.00 -3.11
N ALA A 266 -16.03 -2.01 -3.38
CA ALA A 266 -16.73 -3.20 -3.85
C ALA A 266 -15.95 -3.92 -4.96
N HIS A 267 -15.53 -5.17 -4.71
CA HIS A 267 -14.77 -5.94 -5.69
C HIS A 267 -15.01 -7.46 -5.55
N ASN A 268 -14.86 -8.17 -6.65
CA ASN A 268 -14.89 -9.65 -6.72
C ASN A 268 -13.68 -10.17 -7.53
N ILE A 269 -12.56 -9.43 -7.46
CA ILE A 269 -11.31 -9.80 -8.12
C ILE A 269 -10.91 -11.23 -7.69
N PRO A 270 -10.68 -12.16 -8.62
CA PRO A 270 -10.27 -13.52 -8.30
C PRO A 270 -8.94 -13.55 -7.56
N SER A 271 -8.76 -14.56 -6.72
CA SER A 271 -7.44 -14.90 -6.17
C SER A 271 -6.47 -15.24 -7.29
N THR A 272 -5.20 -14.83 -7.13
CA THR A 272 -4.13 -15.23 -8.06
C THR A 272 -4.04 -16.77 -8.13
N GLN A 273 -3.88 -17.29 -9.34
CA GLN A 273 -3.62 -18.72 -9.57
C GLN A 273 -2.12 -19.02 -9.61
N ALA A 274 -1.28 -17.98 -9.63
CA ALA A 274 0.16 -18.10 -9.60
C ALA A 274 0.64 -18.22 -8.14
N CYS A 275 1.28 -19.33 -7.79
CA CYS A 275 1.89 -19.46 -6.46
C CYS A 275 3.12 -18.55 -6.29
N LYS A 276 3.73 -18.11 -7.40
CA LYS A 276 4.82 -17.11 -7.46
C LYS A 276 4.69 -16.25 -8.72
N PHE A 277 4.51 -14.94 -8.53
CA PHE A 277 4.47 -13.97 -9.62
C PHE A 277 5.81 -13.24 -9.77
N VAL A 278 6.17 -12.87 -11.00
CA VAL A 278 7.28 -11.95 -11.29
C VAL A 278 6.66 -10.70 -11.88
N ASP A 279 6.99 -9.56 -11.28
CA ASP A 279 6.24 -8.32 -11.45
C ASP A 279 6.52 -7.71 -12.82
N ARG A 280 5.59 -7.93 -13.77
CA ARG A 280 5.63 -7.40 -15.14
C ARG A 280 5.39 -5.88 -15.14
N HIS A 281 6.30 -5.12 -14.54
CA HIS A 281 6.14 -3.69 -14.27
C HIS A 281 5.84 -2.85 -15.52
N GLN A 282 6.57 -3.08 -16.62
CA GLN A 282 6.39 -2.31 -17.86
C GLN A 282 5.00 -2.57 -18.49
N PRO A 283 4.55 -3.83 -18.68
CA PRO A 283 3.18 -4.10 -19.12
C PRO A 283 2.07 -3.52 -18.22
N LEU A 284 2.28 -3.49 -16.90
CA LEU A 284 1.31 -2.89 -15.96
C LEU A 284 1.20 -1.37 -16.14
N GLU A 285 2.33 -0.68 -16.32
CA GLU A 285 2.36 0.76 -16.54
C GLU A 285 1.75 1.15 -17.89
N GLU A 286 2.07 0.41 -18.95
CA GLU A 286 1.50 0.61 -20.29
C GLU A 286 -0.01 0.36 -20.29
N LEU A 287 -0.47 -0.70 -19.62
CA LEU A 287 -1.89 -0.97 -19.44
C LEU A 287 -2.61 0.16 -18.70
N HIS A 288 -1.98 0.72 -17.65
CA HIS A 288 -2.52 1.87 -16.94
C HIS A 288 -2.70 3.07 -17.85
N GLN A 289 -1.67 3.42 -18.64
CA GLN A 289 -1.72 4.55 -19.56
C GLN A 289 -2.83 4.38 -20.61
N LEU A 290 -2.97 3.18 -21.18
CA LEU A 290 -4.03 2.88 -22.15
C LEU A 290 -5.43 3.06 -21.53
N LEU A 291 -5.65 2.62 -20.29
CA LEU A 291 -6.95 2.75 -19.60
C LEU A 291 -7.26 4.18 -19.13
N GLN A 292 -6.25 5.05 -19.02
CA GLN A 292 -6.49 6.49 -18.83
C GLN A 292 -7.00 7.16 -20.11
N GLN A 293 -6.48 6.72 -21.27
CA GLN A 293 -6.78 7.33 -22.58
C GLN A 293 -8.02 6.72 -23.26
N ASN A 294 -8.38 5.48 -22.92
CA ASN A 294 -9.44 4.72 -23.58
C ASN A 294 -10.47 4.19 -22.57
N ASN A 295 -11.73 4.07 -22.99
CA ASN A 295 -12.77 3.41 -22.18
C ASN A 295 -12.64 1.89 -22.17
N ILE A 296 -12.14 1.29 -23.26
CA ILE A 296 -12.00 -0.15 -23.42
C ILE A 296 -10.55 -0.45 -23.82
N VAL A 297 -9.92 -1.37 -23.10
CA VAL A 297 -8.57 -1.88 -23.40
C VAL A 297 -8.57 -3.39 -23.29
N ALA A 298 -7.84 -4.05 -24.19
CA ALA A 298 -7.70 -5.50 -24.19
C ALA A 298 -6.25 -5.95 -23.96
N ILE A 299 -6.06 -6.98 -23.17
CA ILE A 299 -4.81 -7.74 -23.06
C ILE A 299 -4.90 -8.90 -24.05
N THR A 300 -4.06 -8.88 -25.07
CA THR A 300 -4.04 -9.88 -26.15
C THR A 300 -2.82 -10.78 -26.03
N ASP A 301 -2.80 -11.86 -26.81
CA ASP A 301 -1.70 -12.81 -26.85
C ASP A 301 -0.84 -12.58 -28.09
N ILE A 302 0.47 -12.39 -27.92
CA ILE A 302 1.39 -12.29 -29.07
C ILE A 302 1.51 -13.63 -29.81
N ILE A 303 1.46 -14.74 -29.09
CA ILE A 303 1.86 -16.08 -29.58
C ILE A 303 0.63 -16.96 -29.85
N GLY A 304 -0.54 -16.59 -29.33
CA GLY A 304 -1.82 -17.28 -29.53
C GLY A 304 -1.94 -18.63 -28.81
N LYS A 305 -0.94 -19.02 -28.01
CA LYS A 305 -0.85 -20.33 -27.36
C LYS A 305 -1.55 -20.41 -26.00
N GLY A 306 -1.93 -19.27 -25.41
CA GLY A 306 -2.40 -19.23 -24.02
C GLY A 306 -1.23 -19.24 -23.03
N GLY A 307 -1.51 -19.19 -21.72
CA GLY A 307 -0.48 -19.36 -20.67
C GLY A 307 0.54 -18.23 -20.47
N VAL A 308 0.50 -17.17 -21.28
CA VAL A 308 1.37 -15.98 -21.13
C VAL A 308 1.06 -15.10 -19.90
N GLY A 309 -0.05 -15.36 -19.19
CA GLY A 309 -0.41 -14.63 -17.95
C GLY A 309 -1.30 -13.41 -18.14
N LYS A 310 -2.17 -13.37 -19.16
CA LYS A 310 -3.10 -12.24 -19.40
C LYS A 310 -4.07 -12.01 -18.23
N THR A 311 -4.72 -13.08 -17.78
CA THR A 311 -5.61 -13.07 -16.62
C THR A 311 -4.85 -12.62 -15.37
N GLU A 312 -3.64 -13.13 -15.15
CA GLU A 312 -2.82 -12.71 -14.01
C GLU A 312 -2.45 -11.23 -14.10
N LEU A 313 -2.06 -10.71 -15.27
CA LEU A 313 -1.79 -9.29 -15.47
C LEU A 313 -3.02 -8.43 -15.17
N ALA A 314 -4.22 -8.88 -15.57
CA ALA A 314 -5.48 -8.21 -15.25
C ALA A 314 -5.80 -8.24 -13.74
N ILE A 315 -5.56 -9.37 -13.05
CA ILE A 315 -5.71 -9.49 -11.59
C ILE A 315 -4.79 -8.49 -10.89
N GLN A 316 -3.49 -8.50 -11.23
CA GLN A 316 -2.50 -7.62 -10.62
C GLN A 316 -2.82 -6.15 -10.88
N TYR A 317 -3.17 -5.79 -12.12
CA TYR A 317 -3.60 -4.43 -12.45
C TYR A 317 -4.80 -3.97 -11.62
N SER A 318 -5.81 -4.85 -11.50
CA SER A 318 -7.04 -4.57 -10.75
C SER A 318 -6.74 -4.31 -9.28
N TRP A 319 -5.86 -5.11 -8.67
CA TRP A 319 -5.41 -4.90 -7.28
C TRP A 319 -4.58 -3.62 -7.12
N TYR A 320 -3.59 -3.39 -7.98
CA TYR A 320 -2.73 -2.19 -7.91
C TYR A 320 -3.48 -0.88 -8.11
N ASN A 321 -4.62 -0.91 -8.83
CA ASN A 321 -5.37 0.29 -9.19
C ASN A 321 -6.76 0.33 -8.56
N LEU A 322 -7.10 -0.56 -7.62
CA LEU A 322 -8.44 -0.68 -7.07
C LEU A 322 -8.96 0.66 -6.51
N GLU A 323 -8.08 1.44 -5.88
CA GLU A 323 -8.35 2.78 -5.34
C GLU A 323 -8.76 3.81 -6.41
N ASN A 324 -8.34 3.62 -7.66
CA ASN A 324 -8.71 4.50 -8.77
C ASN A 324 -10.14 4.23 -9.28
N TYR A 325 -10.80 3.19 -8.77
CA TYR A 325 -12.14 2.77 -9.16
C TYR A 325 -13.11 2.74 -7.97
N PRO A 326 -13.43 3.91 -7.38
CA PRO A 326 -14.32 3.98 -6.21
C PRO A 326 -15.74 3.47 -6.47
N GLY A 327 -16.15 3.34 -7.74
CA GLY A 327 -17.41 2.70 -8.12
C GLY A 327 -17.35 1.18 -8.17
N GLY A 328 -16.20 0.58 -7.87
CA GLY A 328 -15.99 -0.86 -7.75
C GLY A 328 -15.21 -1.48 -8.90
N CYS A 329 -14.68 -2.68 -8.64
CA CYS A 329 -14.03 -3.54 -9.62
C CYS A 329 -14.81 -4.85 -9.79
N CYS A 330 -15.60 -4.94 -10.87
CA CYS A 330 -16.44 -6.09 -11.17
C CYS A 330 -15.80 -6.99 -12.23
N TRP A 331 -15.42 -8.18 -11.80
CA TRP A 331 -14.93 -9.27 -12.63
C TRP A 331 -16.08 -10.10 -13.15
N LEU A 332 -16.14 -10.25 -14.47
CA LEU A 332 -17.19 -10.94 -15.21
C LEU A 332 -16.58 -12.12 -15.96
N ASN A 333 -17.13 -13.30 -15.69
CA ASN A 333 -16.74 -14.53 -16.37
C ASN A 333 -17.77 -14.86 -17.47
N LEU A 334 -17.31 -15.08 -18.70
CA LEU A 334 -18.20 -15.46 -19.81
C LEU A 334 -18.59 -16.94 -19.80
N GLN A 335 -17.98 -17.75 -18.93
CA GLN A 335 -18.28 -19.17 -18.79
C GLN A 335 -19.16 -19.40 -17.56
N GLY A 336 -20.41 -19.80 -17.78
CA GLY A 336 -21.36 -20.19 -16.72
C GLY A 336 -22.59 -19.29 -16.66
N VAL A 337 -22.72 -18.55 -15.56
CA VAL A 337 -23.86 -17.67 -15.25
C VAL A 337 -23.92 -16.50 -16.24
N ASP A 338 -25.10 -16.04 -16.63
CA ASP A 338 -25.21 -14.90 -17.54
C ASP A 338 -24.70 -13.59 -16.91
N ILE A 339 -24.25 -12.66 -17.76
CA ILE A 339 -23.62 -11.40 -17.31
C ILE A 339 -24.57 -10.53 -16.49
N VAL A 340 -25.88 -10.52 -16.79
CA VAL A 340 -26.82 -9.68 -16.05
C VAL A 340 -26.99 -10.19 -14.62
N THR A 341 -27.08 -11.51 -14.46
CA THR A 341 -27.11 -12.15 -13.14
C THR A 341 -25.82 -11.86 -12.36
N GLN A 342 -24.64 -11.98 -12.98
CA GLN A 342 -23.36 -11.64 -12.31
C GLN A 342 -23.29 -10.18 -11.85
N LEU A 343 -23.73 -9.23 -12.69
CA LEU A 343 -23.81 -7.81 -12.32
C LEU A 343 -24.77 -7.57 -11.15
N SER A 344 -25.88 -8.31 -11.13
CA SER A 344 -26.88 -8.25 -10.05
C SER A 344 -26.32 -8.79 -8.75
N GLU A 345 -25.73 -9.98 -8.79
CA GLU A 345 -25.10 -10.63 -7.63
C GLU A 345 -24.01 -9.75 -7.04
N PHE A 346 -23.14 -9.19 -7.89
CA PHE A 346 -22.09 -8.27 -7.46
C PHE A 346 -22.67 -7.06 -6.71
N ALA A 347 -23.69 -6.42 -7.28
CA ALA A 347 -24.31 -5.26 -6.65
C ALA A 347 -25.05 -5.60 -5.35
N ILE A 348 -25.69 -6.77 -5.27
CA ILE A 348 -26.40 -7.24 -4.08
C ILE A 348 -25.41 -7.58 -2.95
N VAL A 349 -24.35 -8.33 -3.25
CA VAL A 349 -23.32 -8.75 -2.26
C VAL A 349 -22.61 -7.55 -1.67
N ASN A 350 -22.44 -6.47 -2.44
CA ASN A 350 -21.79 -5.24 -2.00
C ASN A 350 -22.78 -4.15 -1.53
N ASP A 351 -24.03 -4.52 -1.25
CA ASP A 351 -25.08 -3.65 -0.70
C ASP A 351 -25.33 -2.33 -1.48
N PHE A 352 -25.38 -2.41 -2.81
CA PHE A 352 -25.62 -1.22 -3.64
C PHE A 352 -27.04 -0.70 -3.43
N PRO A 353 -27.22 0.58 -3.03
CA PRO A 353 -28.53 1.11 -2.70
C PRO A 353 -29.52 0.99 -3.85
N SER A 354 -30.68 0.38 -3.58
CA SER A 354 -31.79 0.25 -4.54
C SER A 354 -31.48 -0.57 -5.80
N PHE A 355 -30.49 -1.47 -5.76
CA PHE A 355 -30.16 -2.36 -6.88
C PHE A 355 -31.07 -3.61 -6.89
N LYS A 356 -32.28 -3.46 -7.44
CA LYS A 356 -33.19 -4.57 -7.76
C LYS A 356 -33.58 -4.50 -9.23
N ILE A 357 -33.12 -5.47 -10.03
CA ILE A 357 -33.47 -5.53 -11.45
C ILE A 357 -34.90 -6.08 -11.59
N PRO A 358 -35.81 -5.39 -12.28
CA PRO A 358 -37.12 -5.94 -12.59
C PRO A 358 -37.01 -7.12 -13.57
N GLU A 359 -37.51 -8.29 -13.17
CA GLU A 359 -37.40 -9.56 -13.94
C GLU A 359 -38.19 -9.56 -15.25
N ASN A 360 -39.16 -8.65 -15.43
CA ASN A 360 -40.03 -8.56 -16.60
C ASN A 360 -39.47 -7.71 -17.75
N LEU A 361 -38.21 -7.28 -17.66
CA LEU A 361 -37.55 -6.44 -18.67
C LEU A 361 -36.75 -7.28 -19.68
N SER A 362 -36.58 -6.76 -20.90
CA SER A 362 -35.63 -7.31 -21.86
C SER A 362 -34.19 -7.23 -21.33
N ILE A 363 -33.29 -8.12 -21.78
CA ILE A 363 -31.88 -8.14 -21.37
C ILE A 363 -31.22 -6.76 -21.58
N ALA A 364 -31.49 -6.09 -22.71
CA ALA A 364 -30.97 -4.77 -22.99
C ALA A 364 -31.45 -3.71 -21.97
N SER A 365 -32.72 -3.79 -21.56
CA SER A 365 -33.30 -2.90 -20.54
C SER A 365 -32.77 -3.20 -19.14
N GLN A 366 -32.53 -4.47 -18.81
CA GLN A 366 -31.90 -4.88 -17.54
C GLN A 366 -30.46 -4.34 -17.45
N LEU A 367 -29.67 -4.47 -18.52
CA LEU A 367 -28.31 -3.91 -18.59
C LEU A 367 -28.31 -2.38 -18.47
N ALA A 368 -29.19 -1.71 -19.20
CA ALA A 368 -29.35 -0.26 -19.09
C ALA A 368 -29.71 0.16 -17.65
N TYR A 369 -30.51 -0.64 -16.96
CA TYR A 369 -30.82 -0.44 -15.54
C TYR A 369 -29.57 -0.61 -14.67
N CYS A 370 -28.78 -1.69 -14.86
CA CYS A 370 -27.51 -1.91 -14.16
C CYS A 370 -26.58 -0.69 -14.27
N TRP A 371 -26.33 -0.23 -15.50
CA TRP A 371 -25.43 0.89 -15.75
C TRP A 371 -25.92 2.20 -15.15
N LYS A 372 -27.24 2.44 -15.18
CA LYS A 372 -27.86 3.63 -14.62
C LYS A 372 -27.88 3.64 -13.09
N LYS A 373 -28.08 2.47 -12.46
CA LYS A 373 -28.26 2.34 -11.01
C LYS A 373 -27.00 1.91 -10.27
N TRP A 374 -25.91 1.63 -10.99
CA TRP A 374 -24.61 1.37 -10.40
C TRP A 374 -24.19 2.53 -9.48
N GLN A 375 -23.44 2.21 -8.42
CA GLN A 375 -22.97 3.21 -7.47
C GLN A 375 -22.10 4.31 -8.11
N PRO A 376 -22.05 5.52 -7.54
CA PRO A 376 -21.15 6.61 -7.95
C PRO A 376 -19.67 6.20 -8.07
N GLY A 377 -18.88 6.93 -8.88
CA GLY A 377 -17.43 6.70 -9.01
C GLY A 377 -16.99 6.03 -10.32
N LYS A 378 -15.67 6.04 -10.59
CA LYS A 378 -15.08 5.29 -11.72
C LYS A 378 -15.20 3.79 -11.44
N VAL A 379 -15.51 3.00 -12.45
CA VAL A 379 -15.74 1.54 -12.31
C VAL A 379 -14.79 0.81 -13.24
N LEU A 380 -14.16 -0.26 -12.76
CA LEU A 380 -13.43 -1.21 -13.60
C LEU A 380 -14.29 -2.46 -13.83
N LEU A 381 -14.61 -2.75 -15.08
CA LEU A 381 -15.24 -4.00 -15.50
C LEU A 381 -14.17 -4.86 -16.15
N VAL A 382 -13.95 -6.08 -15.64
CA VAL A 382 -13.00 -7.02 -16.23
C VAL A 382 -13.77 -8.16 -16.89
N PHE A 383 -13.73 -8.24 -18.22
CA PHE A 383 -14.22 -9.38 -18.98
C PHE A 383 -13.05 -10.34 -19.21
N ASP A 384 -13.01 -11.40 -18.42
CA ASP A 384 -11.93 -12.38 -18.49
C ASP A 384 -12.26 -13.53 -19.46
N ASN A 385 -11.22 -14.01 -20.14
CA ASN A 385 -11.25 -15.14 -21.05
C ASN A 385 -12.27 -14.99 -22.20
N VAL A 386 -12.32 -13.80 -22.81
CA VAL A 386 -13.18 -13.51 -23.96
C VAL A 386 -12.66 -14.25 -25.20
N THR A 387 -13.46 -15.18 -25.70
CA THR A 387 -13.15 -15.93 -26.94
C THR A 387 -13.64 -15.20 -28.19
N ASP A 388 -14.71 -14.43 -28.07
CA ASP A 388 -15.38 -13.75 -29.17
C ASP A 388 -15.88 -12.38 -28.68
N ILE A 389 -15.41 -11.30 -29.32
CA ILE A 389 -15.75 -9.93 -28.92
C ILE A 389 -17.21 -9.62 -29.25
N GLU A 390 -17.74 -10.14 -30.36
CA GLU A 390 -19.10 -9.82 -30.80
C GLU A 390 -20.13 -10.24 -29.74
N GLN A 391 -19.82 -11.27 -28.96
CA GLN A 391 -20.65 -11.75 -27.86
C GLN A 391 -20.72 -10.76 -26.68
N ILE A 392 -19.68 -9.97 -26.46
CA ILE A 392 -19.63 -9.00 -25.35
C ILE A 392 -20.17 -7.62 -25.72
N GLU A 393 -20.25 -7.27 -27.00
CA GLU A 393 -20.65 -5.92 -27.45
C GLU A 393 -21.98 -5.46 -26.86
N LYS A 394 -22.97 -6.35 -26.83
CA LYS A 394 -24.30 -6.07 -26.25
C LYS A 394 -24.30 -5.88 -24.73
N TYR A 395 -23.23 -6.28 -24.04
CA TYR A 395 -23.04 -6.15 -22.60
C TYR A 395 -22.13 -4.98 -22.21
N LEU A 396 -21.56 -4.25 -23.17
CA LEU A 396 -20.67 -3.14 -22.88
C LEU A 396 -21.45 -1.95 -22.29
N PRO A 397 -20.85 -1.22 -21.33
CA PRO A 397 -21.42 0.03 -20.84
C PRO A 397 -21.36 1.12 -21.93
N PRO A 398 -22.19 2.17 -21.85
CA PRO A 398 -22.15 3.28 -22.79
C PRO A 398 -20.76 3.92 -22.92
N MET A 399 -20.35 4.23 -24.15
CA MET A 399 -19.07 4.92 -24.44
C MET A 399 -19.01 6.31 -23.79
N GLY A 400 -17.81 6.75 -23.40
CA GLY A 400 -17.60 8.05 -22.76
C GLY A 400 -18.09 8.13 -21.30
N SER A 401 -18.50 7.00 -20.71
CA SER A 401 -18.95 6.94 -19.32
C SER A 401 -17.79 6.78 -18.32
N ARG A 402 -18.16 6.73 -17.02
CA ARG A 402 -17.25 6.46 -15.89
C ARG A 402 -16.71 5.02 -15.84
N PHE A 403 -17.22 4.13 -16.70
CA PHE A 403 -16.77 2.75 -16.76
C PHE A 403 -15.48 2.63 -17.59
N ARG A 404 -14.58 1.79 -17.11
CA ARG A 404 -13.39 1.31 -17.81
C ARG A 404 -13.53 -0.19 -17.97
N VAL A 405 -13.28 -0.69 -19.16
CA VAL A 405 -13.43 -2.10 -19.50
C VAL A 405 -12.07 -2.67 -19.83
N LEU A 406 -11.67 -3.69 -19.07
CA LEU A 406 -10.49 -4.50 -19.33
C LEU A 406 -10.92 -5.85 -19.87
N ILE A 407 -10.39 -6.24 -21.01
CA ILE A 407 -10.71 -7.51 -21.67
C ILE A 407 -9.45 -8.37 -21.67
N THR A 408 -9.55 -9.65 -21.31
CA THR A 408 -8.49 -10.62 -21.62
C THR A 408 -8.95 -11.52 -22.75
N THR A 409 -8.16 -11.64 -23.81
CA THR A 409 -8.55 -12.44 -24.98
C THR A 409 -7.34 -13.04 -25.69
N ARG A 410 -7.55 -14.13 -26.41
CA ARG A 410 -6.57 -14.70 -27.34
C ARG A 410 -6.65 -14.09 -28.73
N SER A 411 -7.71 -13.35 -29.04
CA SER A 411 -7.85 -12.68 -30.34
C SER A 411 -6.84 -11.53 -30.44
N SER A 412 -6.21 -11.39 -31.60
CA SER A 412 -5.27 -10.30 -31.90
C SER A 412 -5.87 -9.21 -32.77
N GLN A 413 -7.05 -9.44 -33.36
CA GLN A 413 -7.77 -8.47 -34.18
C GLN A 413 -8.96 -7.94 -33.39
N LEU A 414 -8.79 -6.75 -32.81
CA LEU A 414 -9.81 -6.11 -31.99
C LEU A 414 -10.07 -4.68 -32.49
N PRO A 415 -11.30 -4.17 -32.33
CA PRO A 415 -11.62 -2.77 -32.60
C PRO A 415 -11.16 -1.81 -31.48
N TYR A 416 -10.54 -2.34 -30.41
CA TYR A 416 -10.15 -1.60 -29.21
C TYR A 416 -8.64 -1.50 -29.07
N ALA A 417 -8.18 -0.50 -28.30
CA ALA A 417 -6.77 -0.41 -27.91
C ALA A 417 -6.35 -1.69 -27.17
N SER A 418 -5.17 -2.21 -27.48
CA SER A 418 -4.72 -3.48 -26.91
C SER A 418 -3.25 -3.48 -26.54
N ILE A 419 -2.93 -4.17 -25.45
CA ILE A 419 -1.57 -4.51 -25.06
C ILE A 419 -1.26 -5.97 -25.44
N PRO A 420 -0.34 -6.21 -26.38
CA PRO A 420 0.04 -7.56 -26.77
C PRO A 420 0.99 -8.16 -25.73
N LEU A 421 0.56 -9.22 -25.04
CA LEU A 421 1.36 -9.87 -23.99
C LEU A 421 2.08 -11.09 -24.54
N GLY A 422 3.40 -11.13 -24.35
CA GLY A 422 4.27 -12.25 -24.73
C GLY A 422 4.84 -13.01 -23.54
N GLY A 423 5.86 -13.83 -23.80
CA GLY A 423 6.67 -14.47 -22.77
C GLY A 423 7.28 -13.45 -21.79
N LEU A 424 7.77 -13.94 -20.66
CA LEU A 424 8.51 -13.11 -19.71
C LEU A 424 9.86 -12.69 -20.32
N PRO A 425 10.38 -11.50 -19.96
CA PRO A 425 11.80 -11.20 -20.14
C PRO A 425 12.68 -12.33 -19.60
N GLU A 426 13.83 -12.58 -20.23
CA GLU A 426 14.72 -13.70 -19.86
C GLU A 426 15.07 -13.68 -18.37
N THR A 427 15.39 -12.51 -17.81
CA THR A 427 15.71 -12.33 -16.39
C THR A 427 14.55 -12.72 -15.49
N GLU A 428 13.33 -12.32 -15.84
CA GLU A 428 12.11 -12.60 -15.09
C GLU A 428 11.71 -14.08 -15.19
N ALA A 429 11.89 -14.69 -16.37
CA ALA A 429 11.65 -16.11 -16.58
C ALA A 429 12.60 -16.98 -15.76
N LEU A 430 13.89 -16.62 -15.72
CA LEU A 430 14.90 -17.28 -14.88
C LEU A 430 14.59 -17.11 -13.41
N GLU A 431 14.19 -15.90 -13.00
CA GLU A 431 13.78 -15.64 -11.63
C GLU A 431 12.57 -16.49 -11.24
N LEU A 432 11.55 -16.55 -12.09
CA LEU A 432 10.37 -17.38 -11.88
C LEU A 432 10.75 -18.86 -11.77
N LEU A 433 11.61 -19.36 -12.66
CA LEU A 433 12.05 -20.75 -12.64
C LEU A 433 12.84 -21.08 -11.37
N ALA A 434 13.79 -20.24 -10.95
CA ALA A 434 14.52 -20.39 -9.70
C ALA A 434 13.58 -20.40 -8.49
N LYS A 435 12.61 -19.48 -8.48
CA LYS A 435 11.56 -19.37 -7.47
C LYS A 435 10.72 -20.65 -7.38
N LEU A 436 10.28 -21.20 -8.50
CA LEU A 436 9.45 -22.42 -8.55
C LEU A 436 10.24 -23.65 -8.08
N LEU A 437 11.50 -23.78 -8.50
CA LEU A 437 12.38 -24.89 -8.11
C LEU A 437 12.95 -24.75 -6.69
N ARG A 438 12.78 -23.59 -6.03
CA ARG A 438 13.38 -23.25 -4.72
C ARG A 438 14.90 -23.42 -4.70
N GLN A 439 15.56 -23.17 -5.83
CA GLN A 439 17.01 -23.36 -6.00
C GLN A 439 17.65 -22.08 -6.55
N GLU A 440 18.86 -21.79 -6.08
CA GLU A 440 19.73 -20.79 -6.71
C GLU A 440 20.59 -21.47 -7.78
N PHE A 441 20.66 -20.87 -8.96
CA PHE A 441 21.47 -21.40 -10.05
C PHE A 441 22.92 -20.94 -9.91
N ASP A 442 23.87 -21.88 -9.89
CA ASP A 442 25.28 -21.57 -10.10
C ASP A 442 25.55 -21.25 -11.59
N GLN A 443 26.81 -20.95 -11.95
CA GLN A 443 27.15 -20.57 -13.33
C GLN A 443 26.79 -21.65 -14.37
N LYS A 444 26.85 -22.93 -14.01
CA LYS A 444 26.58 -24.04 -14.93
C LYS A 444 25.07 -24.30 -15.03
N ASP A 445 24.36 -24.23 -13.91
CA ASP A 445 22.91 -24.37 -13.84
C ASP A 445 22.20 -23.19 -14.52
N LEU A 446 22.78 -21.98 -14.48
CA LEU A 446 22.21 -20.78 -15.08
C LEU A 446 22.13 -20.89 -16.62
N GLU A 447 23.19 -21.37 -17.27
CA GLU A 447 23.20 -21.56 -18.73
C GLU A 447 22.22 -22.65 -19.17
N PHE A 448 22.06 -23.70 -18.36
CA PHE A 448 21.04 -24.72 -18.59
C PHE A 448 19.62 -24.17 -18.40
N ALA A 449 19.39 -23.41 -17.33
CA ALA A 449 18.11 -22.76 -17.05
C ALA A 449 17.72 -21.77 -18.16
N LYS A 450 18.67 -20.99 -18.69
CA LYS A 450 18.46 -20.12 -19.87
C LYS A 450 17.99 -20.91 -21.08
N THR A 451 18.65 -22.04 -21.34
CA THR A 451 18.28 -22.93 -22.45
C THR A 451 16.87 -23.50 -22.29
N LEU A 452 16.49 -23.90 -21.07
CA LEU A 452 15.14 -24.36 -20.76
C LEU A 452 14.09 -23.27 -20.97
N CYS A 453 14.33 -22.07 -20.40
CA CYS A 453 13.42 -20.93 -20.54
C CYS A 453 13.21 -20.56 -22.01
N LYS A 454 14.30 -20.54 -22.80
CA LYS A 454 14.24 -20.30 -24.25
C LYS A 454 13.42 -21.34 -25.00
N LYS A 455 13.54 -22.63 -24.64
CA LYS A 455 12.76 -23.72 -25.26
C LYS A 455 11.26 -23.59 -25.04
N VAL A 456 10.85 -23.06 -23.89
CA VAL A 456 9.43 -22.80 -23.59
C VAL A 456 8.99 -21.37 -23.92
N SER A 457 9.76 -20.66 -24.75
CA SER A 457 9.47 -19.29 -25.18
C SER A 457 9.22 -18.33 -24.01
N PHE A 458 9.83 -18.60 -22.85
CA PHE A 458 9.69 -17.83 -21.62
C PHE A 458 8.24 -17.71 -21.12
N GLU A 459 7.37 -18.67 -21.49
CA GLU A 459 5.96 -18.65 -21.10
C GLU A 459 5.80 -19.07 -19.62
N PRO A 460 5.14 -18.24 -18.78
CA PRO A 460 4.94 -18.56 -17.36
C PRO A 460 4.34 -19.96 -17.13
N LEU A 461 3.22 -20.29 -17.78
CA LEU A 461 2.57 -21.59 -17.56
C LEU A 461 3.47 -22.78 -17.90
N ALA A 462 4.27 -22.66 -18.96
CA ALA A 462 5.23 -23.69 -19.34
C ALA A 462 6.37 -23.80 -18.32
N LEU A 463 6.83 -22.69 -17.73
CA LEU A 463 7.82 -22.71 -16.63
C LEU A 463 7.26 -23.37 -15.37
N TYR A 464 6.00 -23.14 -15.03
CA TYR A 464 5.30 -23.86 -13.96
C TYR A 464 5.25 -25.36 -14.21
N THR A 465 4.93 -25.76 -15.45
CA THR A 465 4.88 -27.17 -15.84
C THR A 465 6.27 -27.80 -15.78
N LEU A 466 7.31 -27.11 -16.29
CA LEU A 466 8.70 -27.57 -16.18
C LEU A 466 9.09 -27.75 -14.71
N ALA A 467 8.84 -26.76 -13.85
CA ALA A 467 9.19 -26.85 -12.45
C ALA A 467 8.45 -27.98 -11.72
N GLY A 468 7.19 -28.23 -12.06
CA GLY A 468 6.43 -29.37 -11.56
C GLY A 468 7.03 -30.73 -11.97
N LEU A 469 7.61 -30.84 -13.16
CA LEU A 469 8.29 -32.05 -13.64
C LEU A 469 9.65 -32.27 -12.96
N PHE A 470 10.37 -31.20 -12.63
CA PHE A 470 11.67 -31.27 -11.94
C PHE A 470 11.55 -31.41 -10.42
N SER A 471 10.42 -31.01 -9.84
CA SER A 471 10.08 -31.25 -8.44
C SER A 471 9.64 -32.71 -8.27
N LYS A 472 10.58 -33.62 -7.95
CA LYS A 472 10.24 -35.05 -7.73
C LYS A 472 9.10 -35.21 -6.70
N PRO A 473 8.19 -36.19 -6.87
CA PRO A 473 7.27 -36.54 -5.80
C PRO A 473 8.05 -37.16 -4.64
N GLY A 474 8.08 -36.48 -3.50
CA GLY A 474 8.63 -36.99 -2.24
C GLY A 474 9.82 -36.20 -1.72
N THR A 475 9.53 -35.18 -0.92
CA THR A 475 10.27 -34.79 0.29
C THR A 475 9.38 -33.83 1.04
N THR A 476 8.50 -34.43 1.85
CA THR A 476 7.69 -33.77 2.88
C THR A 476 8.55 -33.14 3.95
#